data_AF-A0A6L3SSB4-F1
#
_entry.id   AF-A0A6L3SSB4-F1
#
_cell.length_a   1.000
_cell.length_b   1.000
_cell.length_c   1.000
_cell.angle_alpha   90.00
_cell.angle_beta   90.00
_cell.angle_gamma   90.00
#
_symmetry.space_group_name_H-M   'P 1'
#
loop_
_entity.id
_entity.type
_entity.pdbx_description
1 polymer ?
#
loop_
_entity_poly.entity_id
_entity_poly.type
_entity_poly.pdbx_seq_one_letter_code
_entity_poly.pdbx_strand_id
1 'polypeptide(L)'
;MSTTTLQEQLTAAQAAFDAALEAGEPTRSHREAITRLEAELATAQRTEAAASSQQIADEAAVLALSHAASIEDAGTVAELEALSAAPIAEAIECDPLLASAALDVIKARKALAQASSVHGELCKAVDKLRHTISQKQANLASILGRRAAGTATADDGLEALGLPQDIADLEVRLAAASAEAAAAVPAVLQGELAAAEKRLSQTRGTVGVRIASDRLARAEQLFLALYAELRAAERASGQYEFRPSGDYRANPEIKRIISRH
;
A
#
# COMPACT_ATOMS: atom_id res chain seq x y z
N MET A 1 -8.13 15.07 21.52
CA MET A 1 -9.06 13.98 21.87
C MET A 1 -9.16 13.06 20.69
N SER A 2 -9.19 11.74 20.89
CA SER A 2 -9.35 10.80 19.77
C SER A 2 -10.81 10.81 19.28
N THR A 3 -11.01 10.46 18.01
CA THR A 3 -12.34 10.26 17.41
C THR A 3 -13.18 9.24 18.19
N THR A 4 -12.55 8.20 18.74
CA THR A 4 -13.18 7.22 19.64
C THR A 4 -13.75 7.87 20.90
N THR A 5 -12.98 8.73 21.58
CA THR A 5 -13.47 9.45 22.77
C THR A 5 -14.62 10.40 22.43
N LEU A 6 -14.58 11.06 21.27
CA LEU A 6 -15.68 11.92 20.81
C LEU A 6 -16.96 11.12 20.49
N GLN A 7 -16.82 9.92 19.92
CA GLN A 7 -17.96 9.01 19.69
C GLN A 7 -18.58 8.50 20.99
N GLU A 8 -17.77 8.13 21.98
CA GLU A 8 -18.25 7.72 23.32
C GLU A 8 -18.98 8.87 24.03
N GLN A 9 -18.48 10.10 23.89
CA GLN A 9 -19.15 11.29 24.45
C GLN A 9 -20.43 11.64 23.71
N LEU A 10 -20.49 11.44 22.39
CA LEU A 10 -21.70 11.63 21.60
C LEU A 10 -22.79 10.64 22.04
N THR A 11 -22.47 9.35 22.18
CA THR A 11 -23.44 8.33 22.64
C THR A 11 -23.89 8.60 24.07
N ALA A 12 -23.00 9.01 24.96
CA ALA A 12 -23.38 9.43 26.31
C ALA A 12 -24.29 10.68 26.31
N ALA A 13 -24.01 11.66 25.45
CA ALA A 13 -24.83 12.87 25.31
C ALA A 13 -26.21 12.58 24.71
N GLN A 14 -26.31 11.65 23.76
CA GLN A 14 -27.57 11.14 23.21
C GLN A 14 -28.38 10.40 24.28
N ALA A 15 -27.76 9.50 25.04
CA ALA A 15 -28.44 8.82 26.15
C ALA A 15 -28.96 9.80 27.21
N ALA A 16 -28.19 10.86 27.53
CA ALA A 16 -28.63 11.90 28.45
C ALA A 16 -29.78 12.75 27.88
N PHE A 17 -29.79 13.01 26.57
CA PHE A 17 -30.91 13.68 25.89
C PHE A 17 -32.19 12.84 25.94
N ASP A 18 -32.09 11.54 25.67
CA ASP A 18 -33.24 10.61 25.70
C ASP A 18 -33.81 10.51 27.12
N ALA A 19 -32.96 10.41 28.14
CA ALA A 19 -33.38 10.42 29.54
C ALA A 19 -34.10 11.74 29.94
N ALA A 20 -33.59 12.90 29.50
CA ALA A 20 -34.22 14.19 29.76
C ALA A 20 -35.57 14.35 29.03
N LEU A 21 -35.70 13.78 27.83
CA LEU A 21 -36.97 13.70 27.09
C LEU A 21 -38.01 12.87 27.85
N GLU A 22 -37.63 11.69 28.33
CA GLU A 22 -38.51 10.80 29.10
C GLU A 22 -38.95 11.42 30.43
N ALA A 23 -38.08 12.19 31.08
CA ALA A 23 -38.36 12.89 32.32
C ALA A 23 -39.16 14.21 32.15
N GLY A 24 -39.34 14.70 30.92
CA GLY A 24 -40.01 15.98 30.66
C GLY A 24 -39.17 17.22 31.00
N GLU A 25 -37.84 17.07 31.07
CA GLU A 25 -36.90 18.13 31.41
C GLU A 25 -36.54 19.04 30.21
N PRO A 26 -35.96 20.24 30.43
CA PRO A 26 -35.50 21.10 29.35
C PRO A 26 -34.36 20.48 28.53
N THR A 27 -34.60 20.22 27.24
CA THR A 27 -33.65 19.48 26.37
C THR A 27 -32.66 20.36 25.57
N ARG A 28 -32.75 21.69 25.68
CA ARG A 28 -31.99 22.62 24.84
C ARG A 28 -30.47 22.48 25.00
N SER A 29 -29.99 22.39 26.25
CA SER A 29 -28.57 22.23 26.56
C SER A 29 -28.00 20.91 26.02
N HIS A 30 -28.78 19.83 26.07
CA HIS A 30 -28.38 18.54 25.52
C HIS A 30 -28.26 18.57 23.99
N ARG A 31 -29.19 19.23 23.30
CA ARG A 31 -29.10 19.43 21.85
C ARG A 31 -27.88 20.25 21.46
N GLU A 32 -27.61 21.35 22.17
CA GLU A 32 -26.41 22.18 21.95
C GLU A 32 -25.11 21.38 22.17
N ALA A 33 -25.08 20.51 23.20
CA ALA A 33 -23.94 19.62 23.45
C ALA A 33 -23.74 18.55 22.35
N ILE A 34 -24.82 17.93 21.87
CA ILE A 34 -24.78 16.97 20.76
C ILE A 34 -24.26 17.66 19.49
N THR A 35 -24.85 18.80 19.09
CA THR A 35 -24.41 19.53 17.89
C THR A 35 -22.94 19.96 17.97
N ARG A 36 -22.46 20.37 19.15
CA ARG A 36 -21.04 20.69 19.36
C ARG A 36 -20.16 19.44 19.16
N LEU A 37 -20.51 18.32 19.79
CA LEU A 37 -19.76 17.07 19.68
C LEU A 37 -19.76 16.52 18.25
N GLU A 38 -20.88 16.66 17.51
CA GLU A 38 -20.95 16.30 16.08
C GLU A 38 -20.00 17.16 15.23
N ALA A 39 -19.94 18.47 15.48
CA ALA A 39 -19.04 19.37 14.77
C ALA A 39 -17.56 19.08 15.09
N GLU A 40 -17.24 18.81 16.35
CA GLU A 40 -15.90 18.40 16.80
C GLU A 40 -15.48 17.07 16.17
N LEU A 41 -16.39 16.07 16.16
CA LEU A 41 -16.16 14.79 15.51
C LEU A 41 -15.92 14.94 14.01
N ALA A 42 -16.75 15.72 13.32
CA ALA A 42 -16.58 15.96 11.89
C ALA A 42 -15.25 16.66 11.57
N THR A 43 -14.80 17.58 12.43
CA THR A 43 -13.52 18.28 12.27
C THR A 43 -12.34 17.33 12.52
N ALA A 44 -12.42 16.51 13.57
CA ALA A 44 -11.41 15.50 13.88
C ALA A 44 -11.26 14.48 12.73
N GLN A 45 -12.38 13.97 12.20
CA GLN A 45 -12.39 13.03 11.08
C GLN A 45 -11.77 13.62 9.80
N ARG A 46 -12.08 14.88 9.47
CA ARG A 46 -11.44 15.56 8.32
C ARG A 46 -9.94 15.72 8.51
N THR A 47 -9.50 16.02 9.73
CA THR A 47 -8.08 16.20 10.06
C THR A 47 -7.32 14.88 9.96
N GLU A 48 -7.90 13.79 10.47
CA GLU A 48 -7.35 12.44 10.33
C GLU A 48 -7.28 11.99 8.87
N ALA A 49 -8.33 12.24 8.08
CA ALA A 49 -8.34 11.94 6.65
C ALA A 49 -7.27 12.73 5.87
N ALA A 50 -7.08 14.01 6.19
CA ALA A 50 -6.04 14.84 5.60
C ALA A 50 -4.64 14.34 5.97
N ALA A 51 -4.40 14.01 7.24
CA ALA A 51 -3.12 13.47 7.70
C ALA A 51 -2.81 12.11 7.05
N SER A 52 -3.79 11.22 6.94
CA SER A 52 -3.65 9.93 6.25
C SER A 52 -3.33 10.11 4.77
N SER A 53 -4.01 11.05 4.10
CA SER A 53 -3.76 11.37 2.69
C SER A 53 -2.35 11.92 2.47
N GLN A 54 -1.89 12.80 3.36
CA GLN A 54 -0.53 13.35 3.31
C GLN A 54 0.52 12.24 3.51
N GLN A 55 0.32 11.36 4.49
CA GLN A 55 1.22 10.23 4.73
C GLN A 55 1.32 9.30 3.51
N ILE A 56 0.19 9.02 2.84
CA ILE A 56 0.16 8.25 1.60
C ILE A 56 0.97 8.95 0.50
N ALA A 57 0.84 10.27 0.37
CA ALA A 57 1.58 11.05 -0.61
C ALA A 57 3.09 11.05 -0.32
N ASP A 58 3.50 11.20 0.94
CA ASP A 58 4.90 11.19 1.36
C ASP A 58 5.55 9.81 1.12
N GLU A 59 4.87 8.72 1.50
CA GLU A 59 5.34 7.35 1.24
C GLU A 59 5.46 7.07 -0.27
N ALA A 60 4.51 7.58 -1.07
CA ALA A 60 4.55 7.45 -2.52
C ALA A 60 5.72 8.24 -3.14
N ALA A 61 5.99 9.45 -2.64
CA ALA A 61 7.11 10.26 -3.09
C ALA A 61 8.46 9.56 -2.79
N VAL A 62 8.63 8.99 -1.59
CA VAL A 62 9.84 8.21 -1.24
C VAL A 62 10.01 7.01 -2.17
N LEU A 63 8.94 6.28 -2.47
CA LEU A 63 8.99 5.14 -3.38
C LEU A 63 9.34 5.57 -4.82
N ALA A 64 8.76 6.67 -5.30
CA ALA A 64 9.04 7.19 -6.63
C ALA A 64 10.51 7.67 -6.75
N LEU A 65 11.02 8.38 -5.73
CA LEU A 65 12.41 8.82 -5.67
C LEU A 65 13.39 7.66 -5.65
N SER A 66 13.11 6.59 -4.89
CA SER A 66 14.00 5.41 -4.86
C SER A 66 14.06 4.70 -6.21
N HIS A 67 12.94 4.65 -6.94
CA HIS A 67 12.92 4.11 -8.29
C HIS A 67 13.64 5.03 -9.30
N ALA A 68 13.49 6.34 -9.20
CA ALA A 68 14.21 7.30 -10.03
C ALA A 68 15.73 7.19 -9.83
N ALA A 69 16.19 7.17 -8.57
CA ALA A 69 17.61 6.99 -8.23
C ALA A 69 18.17 5.67 -8.80
N SER A 70 17.41 4.57 -8.70
CA SER A 70 17.85 3.29 -9.27
C SER A 70 17.93 3.29 -10.80
N ILE A 71 17.16 4.13 -11.50
CA ILE A 71 17.29 4.31 -12.95
C ILE A 71 18.54 5.17 -13.25
N GLU A 72 18.81 6.19 -12.44
CA GLU A 72 20.01 7.03 -12.57
C GLU A 72 21.30 6.22 -12.45
N ASP A 73 21.43 5.46 -11.37
CA ASP A 73 22.59 4.63 -11.02
C ASP A 73 22.90 3.58 -12.11
N ALA A 74 21.88 3.07 -12.79
CA ALA A 74 22.02 2.01 -13.78
C ALA A 74 22.69 2.46 -15.10
N GLY A 75 22.95 3.76 -15.28
CA GLY A 75 23.39 4.28 -16.59
C GLY A 75 24.37 5.44 -16.59
N THR A 76 25.08 5.71 -15.50
CA THR A 76 26.16 6.73 -15.46
C THR A 76 27.46 6.13 -16.00
N VAL A 77 28.09 6.78 -16.98
CA VAL A 77 29.44 6.45 -17.47
C VAL A 77 30.35 7.63 -17.16
N ALA A 78 31.12 7.51 -16.08
CA ALA A 78 31.91 8.61 -15.51
C ALA A 78 32.93 9.20 -16.51
N GLU A 79 33.47 8.38 -17.40
CA GLU A 79 34.43 8.80 -18.43
C GLU A 79 33.80 9.70 -19.49
N LEU A 80 32.53 9.48 -19.81
CA LEU A 80 31.77 10.27 -20.78
C LEU A 80 31.43 11.65 -20.19
N GLU A 81 31.07 11.70 -18.91
CA GLU A 81 30.83 12.97 -18.21
C GLU A 81 32.07 13.85 -18.13
N ALA A 82 33.25 13.27 -17.89
CA ALA A 82 34.51 14.01 -17.84
C ALA A 82 34.91 14.67 -19.17
N LEU A 83 34.42 14.15 -20.30
CA LEU A 83 34.67 14.68 -21.65
C LEU A 83 33.66 15.74 -22.07
N SER A 84 32.57 15.92 -21.31
CA SER A 84 31.50 16.85 -21.62
C SER A 84 31.63 18.14 -20.80
N ALA A 85 31.45 19.30 -21.44
CA ALA A 85 31.38 20.58 -20.73
C ALA A 85 30.06 20.79 -19.96
N ALA A 86 29.04 19.99 -20.28
CA ALA A 86 27.73 19.98 -19.65
C ALA A 86 27.34 18.54 -19.30
N PRO A 87 26.67 18.28 -18.16
CA PRO A 87 26.38 16.93 -17.71
C PRO A 87 25.53 16.17 -18.73
N ILE A 88 26.01 14.99 -19.12
CA ILE A 88 25.32 14.10 -20.07
C ILE A 88 24.05 13.53 -19.41
N ALA A 89 24.11 13.24 -18.11
CA ALA A 89 22.94 12.95 -17.30
C ALA A 89 22.42 14.24 -16.64
N GLU A 90 21.29 14.76 -17.10
CA GLU A 90 20.51 15.67 -16.27
C GLU A 90 19.90 14.90 -15.09
N ALA A 91 19.86 15.54 -13.92
CA ALA A 91 19.14 15.00 -12.76
C ALA A 91 17.68 14.81 -13.17
N ILE A 92 17.17 13.60 -13.01
CA ILE A 92 15.81 13.26 -13.36
C ILE A 92 14.94 13.80 -12.24
N GLU A 93 14.29 14.95 -12.48
CA GLU A 93 13.11 15.30 -11.72
C GLU A 93 12.14 14.12 -11.78
N CYS A 94 11.67 13.68 -10.62
CA CYS A 94 10.90 12.45 -10.49
C CYS A 94 9.73 12.45 -11.47
N ASP A 95 9.75 11.52 -12.44
CA ASP A 95 8.75 11.49 -13.52
C ASP A 95 7.33 11.42 -12.94
N PRO A 96 6.39 12.28 -13.38
CA PRO A 96 5.03 12.31 -12.85
C PRO A 96 4.28 10.97 -13.03
N LEU A 97 4.59 10.20 -14.08
CA LEU A 97 4.05 8.86 -14.28
C LEU A 97 4.59 7.89 -13.23
N LEU A 98 5.88 7.97 -12.89
CA LEU A 98 6.49 7.15 -11.83
C LEU A 98 5.90 7.52 -10.46
N ALA A 99 5.72 8.80 -10.19
CA ALA A 99 5.06 9.30 -8.97
C ALA A 99 3.60 8.80 -8.88
N SER A 100 2.84 8.86 -9.98
CA SER A 100 1.46 8.39 -10.01
C SER A 100 1.35 6.87 -9.82
N ALA A 101 2.25 6.09 -10.44
CA ALA A 101 2.28 4.64 -10.26
C ALA A 101 2.71 4.24 -8.84
N ALA A 102 3.64 4.98 -8.23
CA ALA A 102 4.01 4.77 -6.82
C ALA A 102 2.83 5.07 -5.88
N LEU A 103 2.06 6.13 -6.16
CA LEU A 103 0.86 6.47 -5.40
C LEU A 103 -0.19 5.36 -5.47
N ASP A 104 -0.43 4.79 -6.66
CA ASP A 104 -1.35 3.65 -6.83
C ASP A 104 -0.92 2.46 -5.95
N VAL A 105 0.39 2.15 -5.90
CA VAL A 105 0.93 1.06 -5.06
C VAL A 105 0.71 1.35 -3.57
N ILE A 106 1.03 2.56 -3.09
CA ILE A 106 0.85 2.88 -1.67
C ILE A 106 -0.62 2.85 -1.28
N LYS A 107 -1.53 3.38 -2.12
CA LYS A 107 -2.98 3.29 -1.89
C LYS A 107 -3.46 1.84 -1.79
N ALA A 108 -3.06 1.00 -2.74
CA ALA A 108 -3.43 -0.42 -2.73
C ALA A 108 -2.87 -1.15 -1.49
N ARG A 109 -1.63 -0.85 -1.07
CA ARG A 109 -1.03 -1.41 0.15
C ARG A 109 -1.80 -1.02 1.41
N LYS A 110 -2.18 0.25 1.57
CA LYS A 110 -2.95 0.72 2.73
C LYS A 110 -4.34 0.09 2.76
N ALA A 111 -5.03 0.04 1.61
CA ALA A 111 -6.33 -0.61 1.50
C ALA A 111 -6.26 -2.11 1.85
N LEU A 112 -5.27 -2.82 1.31
CA LEU A 112 -5.04 -4.23 1.62
C LEU A 112 -4.71 -4.45 3.10
N ALA A 113 -3.87 -3.60 3.70
CA ALA A 113 -3.50 -3.71 5.11
C ALA A 113 -4.73 -3.50 6.02
N GLN A 114 -5.56 -2.50 5.72
CA GLN A 114 -6.80 -2.26 6.46
C GLN A 114 -7.77 -3.44 6.35
N ALA A 115 -8.03 -3.93 5.14
CA ALA A 115 -8.91 -5.07 4.93
C ALA A 115 -8.36 -6.36 5.54
N SER A 116 -7.05 -6.57 5.50
CA SER A 116 -6.40 -7.72 6.13
C SER A 116 -6.51 -7.68 7.66
N SER A 117 -6.46 -6.48 8.27
CA SER A 117 -6.70 -6.31 9.70
C SER A 117 -8.12 -6.72 10.07
N VAL A 118 -9.11 -6.23 9.34
CA VAL A 118 -10.54 -6.56 9.55
C VAL A 118 -10.77 -8.07 9.38
N HIS A 119 -10.28 -8.66 8.30
CA HIS A 119 -10.37 -10.10 8.07
C HIS A 119 -9.69 -10.90 9.21
N GLY A 120 -8.53 -10.43 9.69
CA GLY A 120 -7.83 -11.02 10.83
C GLY A 120 -8.63 -10.99 12.14
N GLU A 121 -9.37 -9.92 12.40
CA GLU A 121 -10.27 -9.81 13.56
C GLU A 121 -11.46 -10.77 13.46
N LEU A 122 -12.07 -10.88 12.28
CA LEU A 122 -13.15 -11.83 12.02
C LEU A 122 -12.67 -13.28 12.21
N CYS A 123 -11.49 -13.62 11.69
CA CYS A 123 -10.88 -14.93 11.90
C CYS A 123 -10.62 -15.23 13.39
N LYS A 124 -10.13 -14.26 14.16
CA LYS A 124 -9.97 -14.42 15.63
C LYS A 124 -11.31 -14.67 16.32
N ALA A 125 -12.39 -13.99 15.91
CA ALA A 125 -13.73 -14.21 16.46
C ALA A 125 -14.24 -15.63 16.14
N VAL A 126 -14.04 -16.10 14.91
CA VAL A 126 -14.35 -17.48 14.49
C VAL A 126 -13.58 -18.50 15.32
N ASP A 127 -12.27 -18.32 15.49
CA ASP A 127 -11.43 -19.25 16.26
C ASP A 127 -11.82 -19.27 17.74
N LYS A 128 -12.20 -18.12 18.31
CA LYS A 128 -12.74 -18.04 19.67
C LYS A 128 -14.03 -18.84 19.82
N LEU A 129 -14.97 -18.70 18.88
CA LEU A 129 -16.23 -19.46 18.88
C LEU A 129 -15.96 -20.97 18.77
N ARG A 130 -15.08 -21.40 17.86
CA ARG A 130 -14.65 -22.80 17.75
C ARG A 130 -14.10 -23.33 19.06
N HIS A 131 -13.21 -22.57 19.70
CA HIS A 131 -12.63 -22.96 20.97
C HIS A 131 -13.69 -23.11 22.07
N THR A 132 -14.63 -22.16 22.19
CA THR A 132 -15.74 -22.24 23.16
C THR A 132 -16.66 -23.43 22.89
N ILE A 133 -16.98 -23.73 21.63
CA ILE A 133 -17.77 -24.92 21.27
C ILE A 133 -17.04 -26.19 21.69
N SER A 134 -15.75 -26.34 21.35
CA SER A 134 -14.97 -27.51 21.73
C SER A 134 -14.88 -27.69 23.25
N GLN A 135 -14.74 -26.61 24.02
CA GLN A 135 -14.79 -26.66 25.49
C GLN A 135 -16.15 -27.14 26.00
N LYS A 136 -17.26 -26.61 25.48
CA LYS A 136 -18.61 -27.05 25.89
C LYS A 136 -18.90 -28.50 25.51
N GLN A 137 -18.45 -28.94 24.33
CA GLN A 137 -18.54 -30.34 23.89
C GLN A 137 -17.74 -31.27 24.81
N ALA A 138 -16.52 -30.88 25.21
CA ALA A 138 -15.72 -31.65 26.16
C ALA A 138 -16.37 -31.72 27.56
N ASN A 139 -16.97 -30.62 28.03
CA ASN A 139 -17.70 -30.58 29.29
C ASN A 139 -18.92 -31.50 29.27
N LEU A 140 -19.71 -31.44 28.18
CA LEU A 140 -20.85 -32.34 28.00
C LEU A 140 -20.41 -33.81 28.00
N ALA A 141 -19.35 -34.15 27.27
CA ALA A 141 -18.80 -35.50 27.26
C ALA A 141 -18.33 -35.96 28.65
N SER A 142 -17.70 -35.07 29.43
CA SER A 142 -17.30 -35.35 30.82
C SER A 142 -18.49 -35.64 31.72
N ILE A 143 -19.56 -34.83 31.64
CA ILE A 143 -20.80 -35.02 32.41
C ILE A 143 -21.47 -36.34 32.05
N LEU A 144 -21.58 -36.65 30.74
CA LEU A 144 -22.14 -37.92 30.28
C LEU A 144 -21.30 -39.11 30.75
N GLY A 145 -19.97 -38.97 30.77
CA GLY A 145 -19.05 -39.96 31.34
C GLY A 145 -19.27 -40.20 32.83
N ARG A 146 -19.38 -39.13 33.65
CA ARG A 146 -19.69 -39.25 35.09
C ARG A 146 -21.04 -39.92 35.34
N ARG A 147 -22.07 -39.59 34.54
CA ARG A 147 -23.38 -40.23 34.61
C ARG A 147 -23.33 -41.71 34.28
N ALA A 148 -22.62 -42.10 33.22
CA ALA A 148 -22.45 -43.50 32.86
C ALA A 148 -21.69 -44.30 33.93
N ALA A 149 -20.74 -43.66 34.62
CA ALA A 149 -19.98 -44.26 35.72
C ALA A 149 -20.73 -44.27 37.07
N GLY A 150 -21.92 -43.66 37.15
CA GLY A 150 -22.69 -43.56 38.40
C GLY A 150 -22.10 -42.57 39.43
N THR A 151 -21.18 -41.70 39.03
CA THR A 151 -20.51 -40.71 39.89
C THR A 151 -21.02 -39.28 39.65
N ALA A 152 -22.19 -39.14 39.02
CA ALA A 152 -22.79 -37.85 38.71
C ALA A 152 -23.29 -37.11 39.96
N THR A 153 -23.18 -35.79 39.93
CA THR A 153 -23.75 -34.89 40.94
C THR A 153 -25.18 -34.46 40.55
N ALA A 154 -25.90 -33.79 41.45
CA ALA A 154 -27.21 -33.23 41.14
C ALA A 154 -27.14 -32.11 40.07
N ASP A 155 -26.08 -31.30 40.11
CA ASP A 155 -25.87 -30.18 39.17
C ASP A 155 -25.55 -30.66 37.74
N ASP A 156 -24.84 -31.79 37.61
CA ASP A 156 -24.61 -32.48 36.33
C ASP A 156 -25.95 -32.72 35.60
N GLY A 157 -27.03 -32.94 36.36
CA GLY A 157 -28.44 -33.05 35.97
C GLY A 157 -28.92 -31.97 34.99
N LEU A 158 -28.80 -30.73 35.45
CA LEU A 158 -29.29 -29.53 34.77
C LEU A 158 -28.34 -29.09 33.66
N GLU A 159 -27.03 -29.19 33.87
CA GLU A 159 -26.04 -28.78 32.87
C GLU A 159 -26.11 -29.64 31.60
N ALA A 160 -26.36 -30.95 31.71
CA ALA A 160 -26.48 -31.80 30.51
C ALA A 160 -27.74 -31.51 29.67
N LEU A 161 -28.75 -30.84 30.22
CA LEU A 161 -29.94 -30.40 29.48
C LEU A 161 -29.70 -29.07 28.76
N GLY A 162 -28.94 -28.14 29.36
CA GLY A 162 -28.68 -26.82 28.80
C GLY A 162 -27.53 -26.77 27.78
N LEU A 163 -26.45 -27.53 28.03
CA LEU A 163 -25.25 -27.51 27.17
C LEU A 163 -25.50 -27.84 25.69
N PRO A 164 -26.37 -28.81 25.32
CA PRO A 164 -26.68 -29.07 23.92
C PRO A 164 -27.30 -27.87 23.19
N GLN A 165 -28.18 -27.11 23.86
CA GLN A 165 -28.80 -25.91 23.28
C GLN A 165 -27.76 -24.79 23.13
N ASP A 166 -26.92 -24.57 24.13
CA ASP A 166 -25.81 -23.61 24.06
C ASP A 166 -24.85 -23.94 22.89
N ILE A 167 -24.53 -25.22 22.69
CA ILE A 167 -23.67 -25.68 21.60
C ILE A 167 -24.35 -25.40 20.26
N ALA A 168 -25.63 -25.73 20.10
CA ALA A 168 -26.38 -25.47 18.87
C ALA A 168 -26.44 -23.96 18.55
N ASP A 169 -26.71 -23.11 19.54
CA ASP A 169 -26.75 -21.66 19.38
C ASP A 169 -25.37 -21.09 18.99
N LEU A 170 -24.29 -21.63 19.59
CA LEU A 170 -22.92 -21.26 19.24
C LEU A 170 -22.53 -21.74 17.83
N GLU A 171 -22.99 -22.91 17.40
CA GLU A 171 -22.76 -23.44 16.04
C GLU A 171 -23.46 -22.57 14.98
N VAL A 172 -24.68 -22.09 15.25
CA VAL A 172 -25.37 -21.11 14.39
C VAL A 172 -24.57 -19.82 14.29
N ARG A 173 -24.08 -19.29 15.42
CA ARG A 173 -23.23 -18.08 15.45
C ARG A 173 -21.91 -18.30 14.74
N LEU A 174 -21.30 -19.47 14.89
CA LEU A 174 -20.06 -19.84 14.20
C LEU A 174 -20.26 -19.87 12.68
N ALA A 175 -21.38 -20.42 12.20
CA ALA A 175 -21.70 -20.44 10.79
C ALA A 175 -21.83 -19.02 10.21
N ALA A 176 -22.56 -18.14 10.91
CA ALA A 176 -22.70 -16.74 10.52
C ALA A 176 -21.35 -15.99 10.51
N ALA A 177 -20.56 -16.10 11.58
CA ALA A 177 -19.25 -15.47 11.68
C ALA A 177 -18.25 -16.01 10.64
N SER A 178 -18.32 -17.31 10.33
CA SER A 178 -17.46 -17.91 9.30
C SER A 178 -17.83 -17.43 7.90
N ALA A 179 -19.12 -17.27 7.61
CA ALA A 179 -19.57 -16.69 6.34
C ALA A 179 -19.13 -15.22 6.19
N GLU A 180 -19.22 -14.44 7.27
CA GLU A 180 -18.74 -13.05 7.31
C GLU A 180 -17.21 -12.97 7.10
N ALA A 181 -16.44 -13.80 7.81
CA ALA A 181 -14.99 -13.88 7.64
C ALA A 181 -14.60 -14.27 6.21
N ALA A 182 -15.31 -15.22 5.60
CA ALA A 182 -15.08 -15.67 4.22
C ALA A 182 -15.42 -14.58 3.19
N ALA A 183 -16.49 -13.82 3.41
CA ALA A 183 -16.85 -12.68 2.55
C ALA A 183 -15.85 -11.52 2.65
N ALA A 184 -15.19 -11.36 3.80
CA ALA A 184 -14.20 -10.32 4.04
C ALA A 184 -12.78 -10.64 3.52
N VAL A 185 -12.57 -11.77 2.85
CA VAL A 185 -11.25 -12.13 2.29
C VAL A 185 -10.81 -11.07 1.27
N PRO A 186 -9.63 -10.45 1.42
CA PRO A 186 -9.22 -9.30 0.61
C PRO A 186 -8.63 -9.71 -0.77
N ALA A 187 -9.22 -10.70 -1.44
CA ALA A 187 -8.70 -11.24 -2.70
C ALA A 187 -8.66 -10.19 -3.84
N VAL A 188 -9.68 -9.35 -3.93
CA VAL A 188 -9.74 -8.26 -4.92
C VAL A 188 -8.60 -7.27 -4.68
N LEU A 189 -8.39 -6.86 -3.44
CA LEU A 189 -7.34 -5.91 -3.05
C LEU A 189 -5.93 -6.48 -3.27
N GLN A 190 -5.74 -7.80 -3.10
CA GLN A 190 -4.50 -8.48 -3.48
C GLN A 190 -4.25 -8.38 -4.99
N GLY A 191 -5.29 -8.57 -5.80
CA GLY A 191 -5.22 -8.41 -7.25
C GLY A 191 -4.92 -6.96 -7.67
N GLU A 192 -5.54 -5.99 -7.02
CA GLU A 192 -5.29 -4.55 -7.24
C GLU A 192 -3.85 -4.17 -6.90
N LEU A 193 -3.31 -4.66 -5.78
CA LEU A 193 -1.91 -4.44 -5.43
C LEU A 193 -0.96 -5.03 -6.49
N ALA A 194 -1.19 -6.27 -6.92
CA ALA A 194 -0.38 -6.91 -7.95
C ALA A 194 -0.46 -6.14 -9.29
N ALA A 195 -1.63 -5.61 -9.65
CA ALA A 195 -1.79 -4.78 -10.84
C ALA A 195 -1.06 -3.44 -10.72
N ALA A 196 -1.12 -2.79 -9.55
CA ALA A 196 -0.40 -1.54 -9.28
C ALA A 196 1.13 -1.74 -9.32
N GLU A 197 1.64 -2.82 -8.71
CA GLU A 197 3.08 -3.14 -8.73
C GLU A 197 3.57 -3.48 -10.15
N LYS A 198 2.75 -4.19 -10.93
CA LYS A 198 3.04 -4.43 -12.36
C LYS A 198 3.10 -3.13 -13.14
N ARG A 199 2.16 -2.21 -12.93
CA ARG A 199 2.14 -0.88 -13.57
C ARG A 199 3.37 -0.06 -13.19
N LEU A 200 3.77 -0.06 -11.92
CA LEU A 200 4.98 0.62 -11.45
C LEU A 200 6.23 0.06 -12.15
N SER A 201 6.36 -1.27 -12.23
CA SER A 201 7.46 -1.93 -12.92
C SER A 201 7.52 -1.58 -14.43
N GLN A 202 6.37 -1.61 -15.11
CA GLN A 202 6.29 -1.22 -16.52
C GLN A 202 6.67 0.25 -16.72
N THR A 203 6.15 1.15 -15.88
CA THR A 203 6.43 2.59 -15.94
C THR A 203 7.91 2.85 -15.71
N ARG A 204 8.52 2.18 -14.71
CA ARG A 204 9.96 2.23 -14.47
C ARG A 204 10.76 1.82 -15.70
N GLY A 205 10.35 0.75 -16.38
CA GLY A 205 10.98 0.31 -17.63
C GLY A 205 10.88 1.35 -18.74
N THR A 206 9.68 1.89 -18.97
CA THR A 206 9.44 2.94 -19.99
C THR A 206 10.25 4.20 -19.72
N VAL A 207 10.26 4.68 -18.47
CA VAL A 207 11.04 5.84 -18.04
C VAL A 207 12.53 5.58 -18.24
N GLY A 208 13.02 4.40 -17.83
CA GLY A 208 14.42 4.01 -18.03
C GLY A 208 14.85 3.98 -19.49
N VAL A 209 14.01 3.45 -20.40
CA VAL A 209 14.30 3.47 -21.85
C VAL A 209 14.35 4.89 -22.39
N ARG A 210 13.40 5.75 -21.99
CA ARG A 210 13.40 7.16 -22.42
C ARG A 210 14.68 7.87 -21.98
N ILE A 211 15.07 7.73 -20.71
CA ILE A 211 16.30 8.31 -20.17
C ILE A 211 17.54 7.80 -20.91
N ALA A 212 17.62 6.50 -21.15
CA ALA A 212 18.75 5.92 -21.91
C ALA A 212 18.81 6.49 -23.34
N SER A 213 17.65 6.70 -23.98
CA SER A 213 17.55 7.34 -25.29
C SER A 213 18.02 8.80 -25.27
N ASP A 214 17.62 9.58 -24.27
CA ASP A 214 18.02 10.97 -24.13
C ASP A 214 19.54 11.10 -23.89
N ARG A 215 20.10 10.21 -23.05
CA ARG A 215 21.55 10.12 -22.82
C ARG A 215 22.31 9.74 -24.09
N LEU A 216 21.78 8.80 -24.88
CA LEU A 216 22.37 8.40 -26.16
C LEU A 216 22.41 9.58 -27.14
N ALA A 217 21.31 10.34 -27.25
CA ALA A 217 21.24 11.53 -28.12
C ALA A 217 22.28 12.59 -27.71
N ARG A 218 22.50 12.80 -26.41
CA ARG A 218 23.55 13.72 -25.91
C ARG A 218 24.96 13.20 -26.19
N ALA A 219 25.20 11.91 -25.99
CA ALA A 219 26.48 11.30 -26.32
C ALA A 219 26.80 11.43 -27.82
N GLU A 220 25.79 11.29 -28.69
CA GLU A 220 25.93 11.53 -30.13
C GLU A 220 26.30 12.99 -30.44
N GLN A 221 25.65 13.97 -29.80
CA GLN A 221 26.00 15.38 -29.97
C GLN A 221 27.44 15.69 -29.53
N LEU A 222 27.89 15.13 -28.41
CA LEU A 222 29.28 15.26 -27.96
C LEU A 222 30.26 14.63 -28.95
N PHE A 223 29.93 13.44 -29.45
CA PHE A 223 30.74 12.77 -30.46
C PHE A 223 30.89 13.63 -31.72
N LEU A 224 29.80 14.23 -32.22
CA LEU A 224 29.83 15.12 -33.38
C LEU A 224 30.68 16.37 -33.12
N ALA A 225 30.62 16.95 -31.92
CA ALA A 225 31.44 18.09 -31.54
C ALA A 225 32.94 17.75 -31.55
N LEU A 226 33.33 16.65 -30.89
CA LEU A 226 34.73 16.18 -30.88
C LEU A 226 35.22 15.81 -32.28
N TYR A 227 34.37 15.22 -33.11
CA TYR A 227 34.71 14.94 -34.50
C TYR A 227 34.92 16.22 -35.32
N ALA A 228 34.12 17.27 -35.10
CA ALA A 228 34.32 18.56 -35.75
C ALA A 228 35.65 19.21 -35.34
N GLU A 229 36.05 19.10 -34.07
CA GLU A 229 37.36 19.56 -33.57
C GLU A 229 38.52 18.81 -34.22
N LEU A 230 38.42 17.48 -34.35
CA LEU A 230 39.41 16.67 -35.08
C LEU A 230 39.56 17.18 -36.52
N ARG A 231 38.45 17.41 -37.22
CA ARG A 231 38.49 17.94 -38.60
C ARG A 231 39.09 19.33 -38.67
N ALA A 232 38.86 20.19 -37.68
CA ALA A 232 39.49 21.50 -37.61
C ALA A 232 41.02 21.38 -37.41
N ALA A 233 41.46 20.47 -36.53
CA ALA A 233 42.87 20.19 -36.31
C ALA A 233 43.57 19.60 -37.56
N GLU A 234 42.93 18.66 -38.26
CA GLU A 234 43.44 18.09 -39.52
C GLU A 234 43.56 19.14 -40.65
N ARG A 235 42.65 20.12 -40.70
CA ARG A 235 42.78 21.26 -41.62
C ARG A 235 43.94 22.16 -41.22
N ALA A 236 44.09 22.47 -39.94
CA ALA A 236 45.17 23.32 -39.45
C ALA A 236 46.56 22.69 -39.66
N SER A 237 46.66 21.36 -39.63
CA SER A 237 47.91 20.62 -39.86
C SER A 237 48.19 20.31 -41.34
N GLY A 238 47.29 20.66 -42.26
CA GLY A 238 47.42 20.37 -43.70
C GLY A 238 47.16 18.91 -44.09
N GLN A 239 46.84 18.02 -43.13
CA GLN A 239 46.57 16.60 -43.40
C GLN A 239 45.22 16.37 -44.12
N TYR A 240 44.34 17.38 -44.08
CA TYR A 240 43.05 17.36 -44.76
C TYR A 240 43.13 17.10 -46.28
N GLU A 241 44.21 17.56 -46.94
CA GLU A 241 44.39 17.40 -48.40
C GLU A 241 44.62 15.94 -48.83
N PHE A 242 45.25 15.14 -47.97
CA PHE A 242 45.52 13.72 -48.25
C PHE A 242 44.35 12.80 -47.89
N ARG A 243 43.45 13.24 -46.98
CA ARG A 243 42.30 12.46 -46.49
C ARG A 243 41.07 13.34 -46.22
N PRO A 244 40.32 13.72 -47.27
CA PRO A 244 39.17 14.62 -47.15
C PRO A 244 37.94 14.01 -46.44
N SER A 245 37.94 12.71 -46.09
CA SER A 245 36.91 12.06 -45.27
C SER A 245 37.26 11.92 -43.78
N GLY A 246 38.49 12.28 -43.38
CA GLY A 246 38.99 12.11 -42.00
C GLY A 246 39.38 10.67 -41.64
N ASP A 247 40.14 10.52 -40.56
CA ASP A 247 40.71 9.23 -40.13
C ASP A 247 39.84 8.43 -39.14
N TYR A 248 38.73 9.00 -38.67
CA TYR A 248 37.84 8.28 -37.76
C TYR A 248 37.27 7.02 -38.41
N ARG A 249 37.42 5.88 -37.73
CA ARG A 249 36.75 4.63 -38.07
C ARG A 249 35.88 4.21 -36.90
N ALA A 250 34.60 3.99 -37.16
CA ALA A 250 33.66 3.51 -36.14
C ALA A 250 34.16 2.21 -35.50
N ASN A 251 34.14 2.17 -34.17
CA ASN A 251 34.59 1.03 -33.38
C ASN A 251 33.82 -0.25 -33.79
N PRO A 252 34.50 -1.39 -34.06
CA PRO A 252 33.84 -2.66 -34.39
C PRO A 252 32.84 -3.12 -33.32
N GLU A 253 33.01 -2.75 -32.05
CA GLU A 253 32.06 -3.06 -30.99
C GLU A 253 30.69 -2.40 -31.20
N ILE A 254 30.66 -1.14 -31.67
CA ILE A 254 29.41 -0.43 -31.99
C ILE A 254 28.63 -1.21 -33.05
N LYS A 255 29.33 -1.69 -34.09
CA LYS A 255 28.72 -2.51 -35.14
C LYS A 255 28.16 -3.82 -34.60
N ARG A 256 28.87 -4.46 -33.65
CA ARG A 256 28.44 -5.72 -33.04
C ARG A 256 27.20 -5.56 -32.18
N ILE A 257 27.11 -4.48 -31.41
CA ILE A 257 25.95 -4.18 -30.54
C ILE A 257 24.69 -3.97 -31.38
N ILE A 258 24.78 -3.21 -32.48
CA ILE A 258 23.65 -2.95 -33.38
C ILE A 258 23.18 -4.23 -34.07
N SER A 259 24.08 -5.16 -34.41
CA SER A 259 23.74 -6.41 -35.12
C SER A 259 23.13 -7.53 -34.26
N ARG A 260 23.13 -7.40 -32.93
CA ARG A 260 22.70 -8.46 -31.99
C ARG A 260 21.25 -8.33 -31.53
N HIS A 261 20.57 -7.26 -31.92
CA HIS A 261 19.18 -6.96 -31.61
C HIS A 261 18.43 -6.65 -32.91
#